data_AF-A0A6G6YG66-F1
#
_entry.id   AF-A0A6G6YG66-F1
#
_cell.length_a   1.000
_cell.length_b   1.000
_cell.length_c   1.000
_cell.angle_alpha   90.00
_cell.angle_beta   90.00
_cell.angle_gamma   90.00
#
_symmetry.space_group_name_H-M   'P 1'
#
loop_
_entity.id
_entity.type
_entity.pdbx_description
1 polymer ?
#
loop_
_entity_poly.entity_id
_entity_poly.type
_entity_poly.pdbx_seq_one_letter_code
_entity_poly.pdbx_strand_id
1 'polypeptide(L)'
;MVFTEDLSKSLALCMLRNKNSANKLSEWCREIDREQLSEREAYQKKTEVLLLSSLLQYYPDIEIENLIGESPDFIVTIGSKRIGLEISEVINHFELKKSEARINQVFRNVEQSFGQDKLFSGIFYIGVSLWMMRQYDDEKVIKDILTAMQNQKPTKYVTSIRRTPYHKGVLLVLDYSMSLFDELKAEKILHIIEKKNVKYPLYKSKIDECWLIIVSNMHNMASRYSYIQTPEVLNAVKSPFQKILHLENLSSAMWTIK
;
A
#
# COMPACT_ATOMS: atom_id res chain seq x y z
N MET A 1 -11.82 -14.73 -3.30
CA MET A 1 -11.15 -14.73 -1.98
C MET A 1 -9.62 -14.49 -2.05
N VAL A 2 -9.10 -13.90 -3.14
CA VAL A 2 -7.64 -13.67 -3.35
C VAL A 2 -7.18 -12.30 -2.81
N PHE A 3 -8.07 -11.31 -2.82
CA PHE A 3 -7.74 -9.94 -2.46
C PHE A 3 -7.53 -9.74 -0.95
N THR A 4 -8.25 -10.49 -0.11
CA THR A 4 -8.20 -10.38 1.35
C THR A 4 -6.87 -10.85 1.95
N GLU A 5 -6.22 -11.86 1.35
CA GLU A 5 -4.92 -12.36 1.78
C GLU A 5 -3.80 -11.35 1.48
N ASP A 6 -3.81 -10.74 0.29
CA ASP A 6 -2.84 -9.71 -0.12
C ASP A 6 -2.93 -8.46 0.76
N LEU A 7 -4.15 -8.06 1.13
CA LEU A 7 -4.37 -6.95 2.04
C LEU A 7 -3.89 -7.28 3.47
N SER A 8 -4.19 -8.48 3.96
CA SER A 8 -3.75 -8.93 5.29
C SER A 8 -2.23 -8.96 5.40
N LYS A 9 -1.56 -9.44 4.35
CA LYS A 9 -0.10 -9.41 4.23
C LYS A 9 0.45 -7.97 4.19
N SER A 10 -0.17 -7.09 3.41
CA SER A 10 0.24 -5.68 3.32
C SER A 10 0.10 -4.96 4.66
N LEU A 11 -1.00 -5.20 5.38
CA LEU A 11 -1.21 -4.70 6.74
C LEU A 11 -0.17 -5.24 7.72
N ALA A 12 0.13 -6.55 7.68
CA ALA A 12 1.15 -7.15 8.54
C ALA A 12 2.54 -6.53 8.29
N LEU A 13 2.93 -6.37 7.02
CA LEU A 13 4.19 -5.72 6.65
C LEU A 13 4.24 -4.26 7.11
N CYS A 14 3.14 -3.52 6.96
CA CYS A 14 3.02 -2.14 7.42
C CYS A 14 3.20 -2.04 8.95
N MET A 15 2.48 -2.87 9.72
CA MET A 15 2.54 -2.89 11.18
C MET A 15 3.92 -3.27 11.71
N LEU A 16 4.66 -4.14 11.00
CA LEU A 16 6.03 -4.51 11.37
C LEU A 16 7.02 -3.35 11.20
N ARG A 17 6.81 -2.49 10.19
CA ARG A 17 7.69 -1.35 9.91
C ARG A 17 7.39 -0.16 10.83
N ASN A 18 6.12 0.05 11.19
CA ASN A 18 5.70 1.18 11.98
C ASN A 18 5.04 0.72 13.29
N LYS A 19 5.87 0.38 14.30
CA LYS A 19 5.41 -0.14 15.60
C LYS A 19 4.47 0.84 16.33
N ASN A 20 4.70 2.14 16.18
CA ASN A 20 3.91 3.17 16.86
C ASN A 20 2.47 3.24 16.29
N SER A 21 2.34 3.13 14.97
CA SER A 21 1.03 3.13 14.31
C SER A 21 0.37 1.75 14.24
N ALA A 22 1.11 0.67 14.52
CA ALA A 22 0.61 -0.69 14.41
C ALA A 22 -0.60 -0.99 15.30
N ASN A 23 -0.62 -0.44 16.52
CA ASN A 23 -1.73 -0.63 17.45
C ASN A 23 -3.01 0.03 16.92
N LYS A 24 -2.94 1.32 16.53
CA LYS A 24 -4.06 2.06 15.93
C LYS A 24 -4.60 1.37 14.67
N LEU A 25 -3.72 0.98 13.75
CA LEU A 25 -4.13 0.26 12.54
C LEU A 25 -4.84 -1.07 12.85
N SER A 26 -4.36 -1.81 13.85
CA SER A 26 -4.95 -3.07 14.30
C SER A 26 -6.31 -2.87 14.97
N GLU A 27 -6.48 -1.78 15.72
CA GLU A 27 -7.75 -1.38 16.33
C GLU A 27 -8.76 -1.02 15.25
N TRP A 28 -8.41 -0.14 14.31
CA TRP A 28 -9.30 0.25 13.22
C TRP A 28 -9.71 -0.94 12.32
N CYS A 29 -8.79 -1.85 12.02
CA CYS A 29 -9.13 -3.06 11.28
C CYS A 29 -10.13 -3.95 12.05
N ARG A 30 -9.95 -4.08 13.38
CA ARG A 30 -10.87 -4.84 14.24
C ARG A 30 -12.23 -4.17 14.37
N GLU A 31 -12.28 -2.85 14.37
CA GLU A 31 -13.54 -2.10 14.34
C GLU A 31 -14.27 -2.34 13.03
N ILE A 32 -13.61 -2.20 11.87
CA ILE A 32 -14.20 -2.53 10.57
C ILE A 32 -14.74 -3.97 10.53
N ASP A 33 -14.04 -4.93 11.14
CA ASP A 33 -14.48 -6.33 11.20
C ASP A 33 -15.69 -6.58 12.10
N ARG A 34 -15.94 -5.72 13.09
CA ARG A 34 -17.13 -5.81 13.96
C ARG A 34 -18.37 -5.26 13.26
N GLU A 35 -18.17 -4.44 12.25
CA GLU A 35 -19.22 -3.82 11.48
C GLU A 35 -19.79 -4.84 10.49
N GLN A 36 -21.11 -4.86 10.34
CA GLN A 36 -21.79 -5.83 9.49
C GLN A 36 -21.72 -5.44 8.00
N LEU A 37 -20.51 -5.10 7.54
CA LEU A 37 -20.22 -4.72 6.17
C LEU A 37 -20.16 -5.94 5.25
N SER A 38 -20.45 -5.74 3.96
CA SER A 38 -20.12 -6.75 2.97
C SER A 38 -18.61 -6.95 2.86
N GLU A 39 -18.17 -8.13 2.39
CA GLU A 39 -16.74 -8.43 2.20
C GLU A 39 -16.03 -7.36 1.34
N ARG A 40 -16.73 -6.83 0.33
CA ARG A 40 -16.21 -5.79 -0.56
C ARG A 40 -16.03 -4.45 0.15
N GLU A 41 -16.99 -4.03 0.96
CA GLU A 41 -16.92 -2.79 1.73
C GLU A 41 -15.83 -2.86 2.80
N ALA A 42 -15.76 -3.98 3.55
CA ALA A 42 -14.72 -4.20 4.54
C ALA A 42 -13.31 -4.21 3.89
N TYR A 43 -13.17 -4.86 2.73
CA TYR A 43 -11.92 -4.85 1.96
C TYR A 43 -11.51 -3.44 1.54
N GLN A 44 -12.45 -2.65 1.01
CA GLN A 44 -12.20 -1.27 0.62
C GLN A 44 -11.77 -0.42 1.82
N LYS A 45 -12.48 -0.51 2.94
CA LYS A 45 -12.19 0.27 4.15
C LYS A 45 -10.84 -0.08 4.78
N LYS A 46 -10.48 -1.37 4.82
CA LYS A 46 -9.16 -1.81 5.26
C LYS A 46 -8.04 -1.35 4.32
N THR A 47 -8.31 -1.25 3.02
CA THR A 47 -7.36 -0.69 2.05
C THR A 47 -7.16 0.81 2.29
N GLU A 48 -8.24 1.57 2.51
CA GLU A 48 -8.18 2.99 2.86
C GLU A 48 -7.38 3.22 4.17
N VAL A 49 -7.63 2.40 5.21
CA VAL A 49 -6.85 2.41 6.47
C VAL A 49 -5.37 2.09 6.23
N LEU A 50 -5.06 1.10 5.38
CA LEU A 50 -3.67 0.79 5.02
C LEU A 50 -2.98 1.99 4.36
N LEU A 51 -3.66 2.73 3.49
CA LEU A 51 -3.11 3.93 2.85
C LEU A 51 -2.91 5.07 3.87
N LEU A 52 -3.81 5.20 4.85
CA LEU A 52 -3.72 6.18 5.93
C LEU A 52 -2.52 5.94 6.87
N SER A 53 -2.02 4.71 6.95
CA SER A 53 -0.88 4.34 7.83
C SER A 53 0.35 5.25 7.71
N SER A 54 0.59 5.80 6.52
CA SER A 54 1.74 6.68 6.26
C SER A 54 1.52 8.07 6.84
N LEU A 55 0.26 8.53 6.90
CA LEU A 55 -0.11 9.80 7.52
C LEU A 55 0.11 9.77 9.04
N LEU A 56 -0.08 8.61 9.67
CA LEU A 56 0.10 8.45 11.12
C LEU A 56 1.52 8.70 11.61
N GLN A 57 2.53 8.68 10.72
CA GLN A 57 3.90 9.06 11.10
C GLN A 57 4.05 10.56 11.28
N TYR A 58 3.25 11.34 10.56
CA TYR A 58 3.25 12.80 10.60
C TYR A 58 2.20 13.36 11.56
N TYR A 59 1.10 12.63 11.73
CA TYR A 59 -0.02 12.99 12.59
C TYR A 59 -0.37 11.79 13.49
N PRO A 60 0.48 11.46 14.48
CA PRO A 60 0.28 10.30 15.36
C PRO A 60 -0.98 10.41 16.22
N ASP A 61 -1.42 11.64 16.50
CA ASP A 61 -2.58 11.95 17.34
C ASP A 61 -3.91 11.98 16.55
N ILE A 62 -3.93 11.52 15.29
CA ILE A 62 -5.19 11.34 14.55
C ILE A 62 -6.11 10.39 15.32
N GLU A 63 -7.33 10.83 15.52
CA GLU A 63 -8.45 10.02 15.99
C GLU A 63 -9.54 10.01 14.92
N ILE A 64 -10.03 8.83 14.54
CA ILE A 64 -11.07 8.69 13.52
C ILE A 64 -12.43 8.71 14.23
N GLU A 65 -13.29 9.68 13.87
CA GLU A 65 -14.63 9.78 14.45
C GLU A 65 -15.59 8.75 13.85
N ASN A 66 -15.43 8.44 12.55
CA ASN A 66 -16.22 7.45 11.84
C ASN A 66 -15.37 6.72 10.79
N LEU A 67 -15.13 5.43 11.01
CA LEU A 67 -14.33 4.57 10.14
C LEU A 67 -15.07 4.11 8.87
N ILE A 68 -16.39 4.24 8.82
CA ILE A 68 -17.24 3.57 7.82
C ILE A 68 -17.89 4.58 6.87
N GLY A 69 -17.82 5.88 7.19
CA GLY A 69 -18.37 6.93 6.34
C GLY A 69 -17.86 6.85 4.89
N GLU A 70 -18.72 7.15 3.93
CA GLU A 70 -18.36 7.07 2.50
C GLU A 70 -17.82 8.39 1.93
N SER A 71 -18.02 9.52 2.62
CA SER A 71 -17.79 10.85 2.05
C SER A 71 -17.72 11.94 3.13
N PRO A 72 -16.54 12.51 3.43
CA PRO A 72 -15.21 12.10 2.95
C PRO A 72 -14.84 10.68 3.43
N ASP A 73 -13.80 10.07 2.85
CA ASP A 73 -13.39 8.68 3.18
C ASP A 73 -13.20 8.46 4.70
N PHE A 74 -12.68 9.47 5.41
CA PHE A 74 -12.66 9.54 6.87
C PHE A 74 -13.00 10.92 7.38
N ILE A 75 -13.58 10.97 8.58
CA ILE A 75 -13.63 12.19 9.40
C ILE A 75 -12.74 11.94 10.60
N VAL A 76 -11.77 12.83 10.80
CA VAL A 76 -10.77 12.70 11.87
C VAL A 76 -10.68 13.98 12.68
N THR A 77 -10.18 13.85 13.90
CA THR A 77 -9.81 14.98 14.73
C THR A 77 -8.29 15.10 14.76
N ILE A 78 -7.78 16.29 14.44
CA ILE A 78 -6.35 16.64 14.58
C ILE A 78 -6.27 17.93 15.39
N GLY A 79 -5.78 17.83 16.62
CA GLY A 79 -5.85 18.92 17.58
C GLY A 79 -7.31 19.27 17.89
N SER A 80 -7.71 20.52 17.68
CA SER A 80 -9.08 20.99 17.90
C SER A 80 -9.93 21.05 16.62
N LYS A 81 -9.43 20.56 15.48
CA LYS A 81 -10.10 20.66 14.19
C LYS A 81 -10.66 19.31 13.76
N ARG A 82 -11.88 19.35 13.25
CA ARG A 82 -12.56 18.25 12.58
C ARG A 82 -12.25 18.28 11.09
N ILE A 83 -11.50 17.29 10.62
CA ILE A 83 -10.92 17.26 9.28
C ILE A 83 -11.51 16.10 8.50
N GLY A 84 -12.03 16.38 7.31
CA GLY A 84 -12.38 15.35 6.34
C GLY A 84 -11.17 14.93 5.53
N LEU A 85 -10.82 13.64 5.53
CA LEU A 85 -9.76 13.09 4.70
C LEU A 85 -10.36 12.37 3.50
N GLU A 86 -9.98 12.80 2.30
CA GLU A 86 -10.18 12.05 1.07
C GLU A 86 -8.86 11.39 0.69
N ILE A 87 -8.85 10.07 0.47
CA ILE A 87 -7.66 9.30 0.15
C ILE A 87 -7.69 8.84 -1.31
N SER A 88 -6.52 8.78 -1.95
CA SER A 88 -6.37 8.19 -3.28
C SER A 88 -5.03 7.53 -3.45
N GLU A 89 -5.02 6.29 -3.92
CA GLU A 89 -3.79 5.65 -4.37
C GLU A 89 -3.42 6.16 -5.77
N VAL A 90 -2.14 6.51 -5.97
CA VAL A 90 -1.58 6.79 -7.31
C VAL A 90 -1.09 5.49 -7.91
N ILE A 91 -1.72 5.08 -9.01
CA ILE A 91 -1.21 3.99 -9.85
C ILE A 91 -0.32 4.60 -10.92
N ASN A 92 0.96 4.25 -10.90
CA ASN A 92 1.91 4.66 -11.93
C ASN A 92 1.75 3.80 -13.19
N HIS A 93 1.91 2.49 -13.07
CA HIS A 93 1.95 1.56 -14.20
C HIS A 93 0.80 0.56 -14.12
N PHE A 94 -0.35 0.96 -14.65
CA PHE A 94 -1.56 0.13 -14.58
C PHE A 94 -1.37 -1.23 -15.24
N GLU A 95 -0.58 -1.30 -16.32
CA GLU A 95 -0.23 -2.51 -17.05
C GLU A 95 0.56 -3.54 -16.21
N LEU A 96 1.23 -3.09 -15.15
CA LEU A 96 1.97 -3.96 -14.24
C LEU A 96 1.07 -4.71 -13.25
N LYS A 97 -0.19 -4.28 -13.03
CA LYS A 97 -1.13 -4.93 -12.10
C LYS A 97 -1.38 -6.40 -12.43
N LYS A 98 -1.45 -6.75 -13.72
CA LYS A 98 -1.61 -8.16 -14.13
C LYS A 98 -0.40 -9.01 -13.77
N SER A 99 0.80 -8.45 -13.96
CA SER A 99 2.03 -9.14 -13.59
C SER A 99 2.08 -9.32 -12.08
N GLU A 100 1.87 -8.25 -11.32
CA GLU A 100 1.81 -8.22 -9.86
C GLU A 100 0.84 -9.25 -9.27
N ALA A 101 -0.41 -9.31 -9.78
CA ALA A 101 -1.39 -10.28 -9.31
C ALA A 101 -0.91 -11.73 -9.46
N ARG A 102 -0.20 -12.04 -10.56
CA ARG A 102 0.38 -13.37 -10.77
C ARG A 102 1.55 -13.64 -9.83
N ILE A 103 2.44 -12.67 -9.59
CA ILE A 103 3.54 -12.81 -8.63
C ILE A 103 2.97 -13.12 -7.24
N ASN A 104 1.97 -12.36 -6.81
CA ASN A 104 1.32 -12.56 -5.52
C ASN A 104 0.70 -13.96 -5.43
N GLN A 105 0.10 -14.47 -6.51
CA GLN A 105 -0.41 -15.86 -6.53
C GLN A 105 0.69 -16.90 -6.35
N VAL A 106 1.80 -16.77 -7.09
CA VAL A 106 2.96 -17.66 -6.94
C VAL A 106 3.49 -17.62 -5.50
N PHE A 107 3.63 -16.42 -4.93
CA PHE A 107 4.11 -16.24 -3.56
C PHE A 107 3.18 -16.87 -2.55
N ARG A 108 1.87 -16.71 -2.67
CA ARG A 108 0.89 -17.37 -1.78
C ARG A 108 1.03 -18.88 -1.81
N ASN A 109 1.18 -19.48 -3.00
CA ASN A 109 1.34 -20.93 -3.11
C ASN A 109 2.63 -21.42 -2.42
N VAL A 110 3.72 -20.62 -2.49
CA VAL A 110 4.96 -20.91 -1.77
C VAL A 110 4.79 -20.74 -0.26
N GLU A 111 4.15 -19.67 0.20
CA GLU A 111 3.85 -19.41 1.61
C GLU A 111 3.04 -20.57 2.23
N GLN A 112 2.02 -21.05 1.52
CA GLN A 112 1.19 -22.18 1.92
C GLN A 112 1.99 -23.50 1.99
N SER A 113 2.97 -23.69 1.10
CA SER A 113 3.79 -24.91 1.04
C SER A 113 4.67 -25.10 2.30
N PHE A 114 5.06 -24.01 2.96
CA PHE A 114 5.83 -24.07 4.22
C PHE A 114 4.94 -24.11 5.48
N GLY A 115 3.65 -23.77 5.36
CA GLY A 115 2.70 -23.80 6.47
C GLY A 115 3.18 -23.02 7.71
N GLN A 116 3.12 -23.65 8.89
CA GLN A 116 3.63 -23.10 10.15
C GLN A 116 5.03 -23.62 10.53
N ASP A 117 5.82 -24.09 9.56
CA ASP A 117 7.17 -24.54 9.87
C ASP A 117 8.02 -23.39 10.42
N LYS A 118 8.28 -23.46 11.74
CA LYS A 118 9.03 -22.44 12.48
C LYS A 118 10.47 -22.29 11.96
N LEU A 119 11.03 -23.32 11.33
CA LEU A 119 12.37 -23.26 10.73
C LEU A 119 12.43 -22.26 9.59
N PHE A 120 11.33 -22.14 8.83
CA PHE A 120 11.23 -21.25 7.69
C PHE A 120 10.58 -19.90 8.01
N SER A 121 10.01 -19.69 9.21
CA SER A 121 9.39 -18.43 9.60
C SER A 121 10.26 -17.19 9.35
N GLY A 122 9.75 -16.24 8.57
CA GLY A 122 10.50 -15.05 8.17
C GLY A 122 9.79 -14.26 7.08
N ILE A 123 10.25 -13.02 6.88
CA ILE A 123 9.93 -12.28 5.65
C ILE A 123 11.07 -12.50 4.67
N PHE A 124 10.75 -13.05 3.52
CA PHE A 124 11.68 -13.31 2.42
C PHE A 124 11.48 -12.26 1.34
N TYR A 125 12.47 -11.40 1.18
CA TYR A 125 12.58 -10.49 0.05
C TYR A 125 13.18 -11.27 -1.12
N ILE A 126 12.39 -11.50 -2.16
CA ILE A 126 12.72 -12.34 -3.30
C ILE A 126 12.79 -11.46 -4.54
N GLY A 127 13.98 -11.28 -5.12
CA GLY A 127 14.11 -10.65 -6.42
C GLY A 127 13.82 -11.65 -7.52
N VAL A 128 12.83 -11.38 -8.37
CA VAL A 128 12.49 -12.26 -9.51
C VAL A 128 12.78 -11.57 -10.83
N SER A 129 13.18 -12.36 -11.81
CA SER A 129 13.23 -11.88 -13.17
C SER A 129 11.82 -11.78 -13.76
N LEU A 130 11.31 -10.55 -13.87
CA LEU A 130 9.96 -10.29 -14.39
C LEU A 130 9.74 -10.77 -15.83
N TRP A 131 10.79 -10.70 -16.66
CA TRP A 131 10.74 -11.19 -18.05
C TRP A 131 10.64 -12.71 -18.09
N MET A 132 11.33 -13.42 -17.19
CA MET A 132 11.25 -14.87 -17.09
C MET A 132 9.86 -15.31 -16.61
N MET A 133 9.32 -14.63 -15.61
CA MET A 133 8.02 -15.03 -15.04
C MET A 133 6.93 -15.07 -16.10
N ARG A 134 6.91 -14.12 -17.05
CA ARG A 134 5.91 -14.08 -18.14
C ARG A 134 5.92 -15.30 -19.07
N GLN A 135 7.01 -16.07 -19.14
CA GLN A 135 7.20 -17.14 -20.13
C GLN A 135 7.11 -18.56 -19.56
N TYR A 136 7.17 -18.73 -18.23
CA TYR A 136 7.27 -20.04 -17.62
C TYR A 136 6.02 -20.45 -16.84
N ASP A 137 5.89 -21.76 -16.65
CA ASP A 137 4.89 -22.43 -15.83
C ASP A 137 5.05 -22.08 -14.34
N ASP A 138 3.95 -21.72 -13.67
CA ASP A 138 3.92 -21.33 -12.26
C ASP A 138 4.50 -22.44 -11.36
N GLU A 139 4.27 -23.72 -11.68
CA GLU A 139 4.81 -24.84 -10.89
C GLU A 139 6.34 -24.85 -10.85
N LYS A 140 6.97 -24.55 -11.99
CA LYS A 140 8.44 -24.48 -12.09
C LYS A 140 8.99 -23.30 -11.31
N VAL A 141 8.28 -22.17 -11.35
CA VAL A 141 8.67 -20.96 -10.60
C VAL A 141 8.54 -21.22 -9.09
N ILE A 142 7.43 -21.82 -8.65
CA ILE A 142 7.21 -22.20 -7.24
C ILE A 142 8.35 -23.10 -6.75
N LYS A 143 8.67 -24.16 -7.49
CA LYS A 143 9.75 -25.10 -7.11
C LYS A 143 11.12 -24.42 -7.00
N ASP A 144 11.41 -23.50 -7.91
CA ASP A 144 12.67 -22.74 -7.89
C ASP A 144 12.74 -21.79 -6.69
N ILE A 145 11.64 -21.09 -6.35
CA ILE A 145 11.56 -20.25 -5.16
C ILE A 145 11.72 -21.09 -3.87
N LEU A 146 11.06 -22.23 -3.78
CA LEU A 146 11.22 -23.16 -2.65
C LEU A 146 12.69 -23.57 -2.47
N THR A 147 13.36 -23.90 -3.59
CA THR A 147 14.79 -24.26 -3.61
C THR A 147 15.67 -23.08 -3.17
N ALA A 148 15.37 -21.87 -3.63
CA ALA A 148 16.10 -20.67 -3.25
C ALA A 148 15.95 -20.39 -1.74
N MET A 149 14.76 -20.55 -1.17
CA MET A 149 14.48 -20.35 0.25
C MET A 149 15.16 -21.38 1.14
N GLN A 150 15.16 -22.65 0.74
CA GLN A 150 15.85 -23.72 1.46
C GLN A 150 17.36 -23.51 1.49
N ASN A 151 17.94 -23.08 0.38
CA ASN A 151 19.39 -22.90 0.26
C ASN A 151 19.88 -21.49 0.61
N GLN A 152 18.96 -20.52 0.80
CA GLN A 152 19.25 -19.09 1.00
C GLN A 152 20.15 -18.51 -0.09
N LYS A 153 19.94 -18.91 -1.35
CA LYS A 153 20.78 -18.50 -2.49
C LYS A 153 19.93 -18.22 -3.74
N PRO A 154 20.40 -17.33 -4.64
CA PRO A 154 19.81 -17.17 -5.96
C PRO A 154 19.76 -18.49 -6.74
N THR A 155 18.76 -18.61 -7.60
CA THR A 155 18.49 -19.78 -8.45
C THR A 155 18.17 -19.30 -9.86
N LYS A 156 17.48 -20.10 -10.68
CA LYS A 156 17.23 -19.76 -12.08
C LYS A 156 16.29 -18.56 -12.22
N TYR A 157 15.21 -18.52 -11.44
CA TYR A 157 14.19 -17.46 -11.50
C TYR A 157 14.32 -16.46 -10.35
N VAL A 158 14.95 -16.87 -9.24
CA VAL A 158 15.27 -16.00 -8.11
C VAL A 158 16.65 -15.36 -8.30
N THR A 159 16.65 -14.07 -8.57
CA THR A 159 17.86 -13.24 -8.75
C THR A 159 18.48 -12.79 -7.43
N SER A 160 17.68 -12.60 -6.40
CA SER A 160 18.14 -12.26 -5.05
C SER A 160 17.21 -12.86 -4.00
N ILE A 161 17.76 -13.15 -2.82
CA ILE A 161 16.99 -13.60 -1.67
C ILE A 161 17.58 -13.02 -0.40
N ARG A 162 16.71 -12.45 0.44
CA ARG A 162 17.08 -11.96 1.77
C ARG A 162 15.97 -12.28 2.76
N ARG A 163 16.32 -12.84 3.91
CA ARG A 163 15.38 -13.15 4.99
C ARG A 163 15.51 -12.15 6.14
N THR A 164 14.39 -11.70 6.69
CA THR A 164 14.36 -10.96 7.97
C THR A 164 13.49 -11.68 9.00
N PRO A 165 13.77 -11.52 10.32
CA PRO A 165 13.01 -12.18 11.37
C PRO A 165 11.52 -11.85 11.34
N TYR A 166 10.67 -12.87 11.35
CA TYR A 166 9.22 -12.77 11.53
C TYR A 166 8.72 -14.13 12.04
N HIS A 167 8.01 -14.15 13.18
CA HIS A 167 7.73 -15.39 13.91
C HIS A 167 6.32 -15.95 13.64
N LYS A 168 5.45 -15.21 12.94
CA LYS A 168 4.06 -15.63 12.70
C LYS A 168 3.87 -16.45 11.41
N GLY A 169 4.97 -16.86 10.76
CA GLY A 169 4.94 -17.68 9.55
C GLY A 169 5.90 -17.16 8.48
N VAL A 170 5.63 -17.52 7.23
CA VAL A 170 6.41 -17.16 6.04
C VAL A 170 5.68 -16.08 5.25
N LEU A 171 6.37 -14.99 4.91
CA LEU A 171 5.88 -13.95 4.01
C LEU A 171 6.90 -13.70 2.90
N LEU A 172 6.48 -13.77 1.64
CA LEU A 172 7.33 -13.45 0.50
C LEU A 172 7.02 -12.06 -0.02
N VAL A 173 8.02 -11.19 -0.09
CA VAL A 173 7.90 -9.83 -0.61
C VAL A 173 8.78 -9.73 -1.84
N LEU A 174 8.27 -9.11 -2.89
CA LEU A 174 9.05 -8.92 -4.10
C LEU A 174 10.17 -7.92 -3.80
N ASP A 175 11.42 -8.35 -3.98
CA ASP A 175 12.59 -7.49 -3.84
C ASP A 175 12.91 -6.85 -5.19
N TYR A 176 12.60 -5.58 -5.30
CA TYR A 176 12.90 -4.81 -6.48
C TYR A 176 14.32 -4.25 -6.32
N SER A 177 15.33 -5.10 -6.55
CA SER A 177 16.72 -4.64 -6.50
C SER A 177 16.98 -3.61 -7.62
N MET A 178 17.07 -2.34 -7.21
CA MET A 178 17.81 -1.18 -7.75
C MET A 178 17.92 -0.89 -9.27
N SER A 179 17.00 -1.33 -10.14
CA SER A 179 17.12 -0.99 -11.58
C SER A 179 15.85 -0.47 -12.25
N LEU A 180 15.07 0.34 -11.55
CA LEU A 180 14.01 1.13 -12.18
C LEU A 180 14.10 2.57 -11.67
N PHE A 181 14.87 3.41 -12.38
CA PHE A 181 14.64 4.86 -12.37
C PHE A 181 13.26 5.08 -12.99
N ASP A 182 12.25 4.95 -12.16
CA ASP A 182 10.87 5.02 -12.57
C ASP A 182 10.30 6.40 -12.21
N GLU A 183 9.66 7.05 -13.16
CA GLU A 183 9.15 8.40 -12.99
C GLU A 183 7.64 8.39 -12.73
N LEU A 184 7.20 9.17 -11.76
CA LEU A 184 5.79 9.50 -11.60
C LEU A 184 5.53 10.86 -12.25
N LYS A 185 4.79 10.87 -13.36
CA LYS A 185 4.38 12.11 -14.03
C LYS A 185 3.46 12.95 -13.13
N ALA A 186 3.82 14.19 -12.84
CA ALA A 186 3.03 15.10 -12.01
C ALA A 186 1.59 15.27 -12.53
N GLU A 187 1.38 15.16 -13.85
CA GLU A 187 0.06 15.22 -14.49
C GLU A 187 -0.90 14.12 -13.98
N LYS A 188 -0.39 12.95 -13.57
CA LYS A 188 -1.22 11.90 -12.94
C LYS A 188 -1.76 12.36 -11.59
N ILE A 189 -0.93 13.06 -10.80
CA ILE A 189 -1.33 13.64 -9.52
C ILE A 189 -2.36 14.75 -9.77
N LEU A 190 -2.13 15.63 -10.74
CA LEU A 190 -3.10 16.67 -11.12
C LEU A 190 -4.47 16.08 -11.49
N HIS A 191 -4.48 15.03 -12.32
CA HIS A 191 -5.72 14.41 -12.74
C HIS A 191 -6.52 13.83 -11.56
N ILE A 192 -5.84 13.27 -10.56
CA ILE A 192 -6.46 12.82 -9.31
C ILE A 192 -7.08 14.01 -8.57
N ILE A 193 -6.34 15.11 -8.42
CA ILE A 193 -6.82 16.33 -7.75
C ILE A 193 -8.07 16.88 -8.45
N GLU A 194 -8.02 17.05 -9.77
CA GLU A 194 -9.14 17.55 -10.57
C GLU A 194 -10.39 16.69 -10.42
N LYS A 195 -10.23 15.36 -10.47
CA LYS A 195 -11.34 14.41 -10.28
C LYS A 195 -11.94 14.53 -8.88
N LYS A 196 -11.12 14.71 -7.84
CA LYS A 196 -11.59 14.83 -6.45
C LYS A 196 -12.18 16.20 -6.13
N ASN A 197 -11.74 17.27 -6.81
CA ASN A 197 -12.32 18.61 -6.66
C ASN A 197 -13.82 18.62 -6.93
N VAL A 198 -14.31 17.79 -7.88
CA VAL A 198 -15.73 17.65 -8.20
C VAL A 198 -16.55 17.12 -7.02
N LYS A 199 -15.95 16.29 -6.15
CA LYS A 199 -16.63 15.71 -4.98
C LYS A 199 -16.63 16.62 -3.75
N TYR A 200 -15.72 17.60 -3.68
CA TYR A 200 -15.56 18.50 -2.54
C TYR A 200 -16.88 19.13 -2.02
N PRO A 201 -17.84 19.56 -2.87
CA PRO A 201 -19.09 20.14 -2.40
C PRO A 201 -19.90 19.22 -1.45
N LEU A 202 -19.71 17.90 -1.53
CA LEU A 202 -20.38 16.93 -0.65
C LEU A 202 -19.89 16.99 0.81
N TYR A 203 -18.71 17.57 1.05
CA TYR A 203 -18.03 17.53 2.34
C TYR A 203 -18.16 18.84 3.13
N LYS A 204 -18.28 19.97 2.42
CA LYS A 204 -18.09 21.34 2.93
C LYS A 204 -18.95 21.73 4.14
N SER A 205 -20.13 21.14 4.33
CA SER A 205 -21.06 21.53 5.41
C SER A 205 -20.83 20.82 6.74
N LYS A 206 -19.91 19.85 6.81
CA LYS A 206 -19.79 18.94 7.97
C LYS A 206 -18.44 19.01 8.70
N ILE A 207 -17.45 19.73 8.19
CA ILE A 207 -16.05 19.67 8.66
C ILE A 207 -15.41 21.06 8.63
N ASP A 208 -14.41 21.29 9.47
CA ASP A 208 -13.65 22.55 9.52
C ASP A 208 -12.73 22.68 8.31
N GLU A 209 -12.08 21.56 7.93
CA GLU A 209 -11.18 21.47 6.80
C GLU A 209 -11.36 20.14 6.07
N CYS A 210 -11.04 20.11 4.78
CA CYS A 210 -10.95 18.88 4.00
C CYS A 210 -9.58 18.77 3.34
N TRP A 211 -8.92 17.64 3.58
CA TRP A 211 -7.60 17.35 3.05
C TRP A 211 -7.68 16.23 2.02
N LEU A 212 -6.92 16.36 0.94
CA LEU A 212 -6.73 15.32 -0.04
C LEU A 212 -5.37 14.65 0.18
N ILE A 213 -5.39 13.35 0.47
CA ILE A 213 -4.21 12.54 0.73
C ILE A 213 -3.99 11.60 -0.45
N ILE A 214 -2.95 11.86 -1.21
CA ILE A 214 -2.55 11.10 -2.38
C ILE A 214 -1.42 10.18 -1.95
N VAL A 215 -1.56 8.87 -2.13
CA VAL A 215 -0.62 7.88 -1.60
C VAL A 215 -0.04 7.06 -2.74
N SER A 216 1.28 6.98 -2.81
CA SER A 216 1.97 6.01 -3.64
C SER A 216 2.31 4.78 -2.81
N ASN A 217 1.66 3.66 -3.12
CA ASN A 217 1.92 2.39 -2.46
C ASN A 217 3.18 1.74 -3.04
N MET A 218 4.33 2.10 -2.49
CA MET A 218 5.66 1.65 -2.90
C MET A 218 5.93 0.16 -2.64
N HIS A 219 5.01 -0.56 -1.96
CA HIS A 219 5.02 -2.03 -1.90
C HIS A 219 4.49 -2.66 -3.18
N ASN A 220 3.62 -1.95 -3.89
CA ASN A 220 3.01 -2.41 -5.13
C ASN A 220 3.86 -1.99 -6.33
N MET A 221 4.06 -2.93 -7.26
CA MET A 221 4.81 -2.67 -8.49
C MET A 221 4.13 -1.60 -9.34
N ALA A 222 2.79 -1.62 -9.40
CA ALA A 222 2.02 -0.68 -10.20
C ALA A 222 2.02 0.75 -9.65
N SER A 223 2.34 0.97 -8.38
CA SER A 223 2.23 2.28 -7.71
C SER A 223 3.60 2.88 -7.36
N ARG A 224 4.68 2.15 -7.63
CA ARG A 224 6.06 2.55 -7.33
C ARG A 224 6.57 3.61 -8.31
N TYR A 225 7.50 4.43 -7.81
CA TYR A 225 8.29 5.39 -8.58
C TYR A 225 9.59 5.71 -7.83
N SER A 226 10.50 6.48 -8.41
CA SER A 226 11.76 6.94 -7.81
C SER A 226 11.81 8.45 -7.63
N TYR A 227 11.19 9.21 -8.55
CA TYR A 227 11.05 10.66 -8.45
C TYR A 227 9.79 11.12 -9.21
N ILE A 228 9.29 12.31 -8.87
CA ILE A 228 8.18 12.93 -9.59
C ILE A 228 8.75 13.78 -10.73
N GLN A 229 8.32 13.50 -11.95
CA GLN A 229 8.73 14.25 -13.14
C GLN A 229 7.91 15.55 -13.24
N THR A 230 8.61 16.65 -13.52
CA THR A 230 8.04 18.00 -13.68
C THR A 230 7.19 18.46 -12.48
N PRO A 231 7.75 18.40 -11.24
CA PRO A 231 7.02 18.73 -10.02
C PRO A 231 6.49 20.17 -9.99
N GLU A 232 7.10 21.08 -10.76
CA GLU A 232 6.75 22.51 -10.82
C GLU A 232 5.30 22.74 -11.25
N VAL A 233 4.74 21.82 -12.03
CA VAL A 233 3.35 21.87 -12.49
C VAL A 233 2.37 21.79 -11.31
N LEU A 234 2.75 21.12 -10.21
CA LEU A 234 1.90 21.01 -9.02
C LEU A 234 1.79 22.33 -8.23
N ASN A 235 2.72 23.27 -8.43
CA ASN A 235 2.69 24.58 -7.75
C ASN A 235 1.50 25.45 -8.17
N ALA A 236 0.92 25.19 -9.34
CA ALA A 236 -0.19 25.96 -9.90
C ALA A 236 -1.57 25.33 -9.61
N VAL A 237 -1.63 24.29 -8.77
CA VAL A 237 -2.87 23.57 -8.48
C VAL A 237 -3.93 24.49 -7.88
N LYS A 238 -5.09 24.54 -8.55
CA LYS A 238 -6.32 25.15 -8.01
C LYS A 238 -7.22 24.05 -7.50
N SER A 239 -7.49 24.08 -6.20
CA SER A 239 -8.33 23.08 -5.54
C SER A 239 -9.07 23.67 -4.34
N PRO A 240 -10.31 23.25 -4.07
CA PRO A 240 -11.03 23.64 -2.87
C PRO A 240 -10.54 22.93 -1.59
N PHE A 241 -9.78 21.84 -1.69
CA PHE A 241 -9.16 21.19 -0.52
C PHE A 241 -8.19 22.16 0.16
N GLN A 242 -8.24 22.23 1.49
CA GLN A 242 -7.38 23.12 2.29
C GLN A 242 -5.93 22.64 2.29
N LYS A 243 -5.73 21.32 2.21
CA LYS A 243 -4.42 20.68 2.17
C LYS A 243 -4.41 19.55 1.16
N ILE A 244 -3.33 19.43 0.40
CA ILE A 244 -3.07 18.34 -0.53
C ILE A 244 -1.68 17.79 -0.24
N LEU A 245 -1.65 16.53 0.18
CA LEU A 245 -0.42 15.83 0.54
C LEU A 245 -0.19 14.67 -0.40
N HIS A 246 1.06 14.48 -0.81
CA HIS A 246 1.53 13.24 -1.41
C HIS A 246 2.37 12.46 -0.41
N LEU A 247 2.04 11.19 -0.21
CA LEU A 247 2.71 10.30 0.74
C LEU A 247 3.29 9.08 0.03
N GLU A 248 4.55 8.76 0.32
CA GLU A 248 5.18 7.50 -0.06
C GLU A 248 5.07 6.50 1.09
N ASN A 249 4.38 5.37 0.89
CA ASN A 249 4.17 4.47 2.02
C ASN A 249 5.39 3.62 2.44
N LEU A 250 6.47 3.58 1.63
CA LEU A 250 7.68 2.81 1.95
C LEU A 250 8.75 3.65 2.64
N SER A 251 9.07 4.82 2.13
CA SER A 251 10.05 5.75 2.71
C SER A 251 9.41 6.64 3.78
N SER A 252 8.08 6.69 3.78
CA SER A 252 7.28 7.62 4.58
C SER A 252 7.60 9.06 4.27
N ALA A 253 8.11 9.38 3.07
CA ALA A 253 8.25 10.76 2.63
C ALA A 253 6.87 11.41 2.44
N MET A 254 6.74 12.65 2.88
CA MET A 254 5.56 13.48 2.66
C MET A 254 5.95 14.73 1.90
N TRP A 255 5.22 15.00 0.82
CA TRP A 255 5.33 16.23 0.07
C TRP A 255 4.01 17.01 0.14
N THR A 256 4.10 18.28 0.52
CA THR A 256 2.95 19.20 0.53
C THR A 256 2.85 19.88 -0.83
N ILE A 257 1.76 19.62 -1.53
CA ILE A 257 1.44 20.24 -2.83
C ILE A 257 0.72 21.58 -2.61
N LYS A 258 -0.18 21.62 -1.62
CA LYS A 258 -0.94 22.79 -1.17
C LYS A 258 -1.20 22.65 0.32
#